data_AF-H9UJZ0-F1
#
_entry.id   AF-H9UJZ0-F1
#
_cell.length_a   1.000
_cell.length_b   1.000
_cell.length_c   1.000
_cell.angle_alpha   90.00
_cell.angle_beta   90.00
_cell.angle_gamma   90.00
#
_symmetry.space_group_name_H-M   'P 1'
#
loop_
_entity.id
_entity.type
_entity.pdbx_description
1 polymer ?
#
loop_
_entity_poly.entity_id
_entity_poly.type
_entity_poly.pdbx_seq_one_letter_code
_entity_poly.pdbx_strand_id
1 'polypeptide(L)'
;MAADSRITFNMERTNGGTTIQHVAVGISDANRKLFRTAAGIGISVYGAAAVGGIPIAGYIDSFLEQIDSEKKPPAPHAVAHKLNEYFQEFESVPETQFHVAGYHTGTAPPDPQVWHVDLKHNSVQQKNPEDKQGATWGGEADIITRLLAPVATLASPGVIQSELPYQRIPFEFFTLQDAIDFSIFAVRSTIEAIRFMPRPKTVGGPIDILAITPKDSRWIQHKELHA
;
A
#
# COMPACT_ATOMS: atom_id res chain seq x y z
N MET A 1 0.30 1.65 -9.36
CA MET A 1 0.28 1.70 -7.88
C MET A 1 -0.33 3.02 -7.44
N ALA A 2 -1.10 3.04 -6.36
CA ALA A 2 -1.67 4.27 -5.79
C ALA A 2 -1.57 4.27 -4.26
N ALA A 3 -1.37 5.44 -3.65
CA ALA A 3 -1.32 5.60 -2.21
C ALA A 3 -1.90 6.95 -1.77
N ASP A 4 -2.55 6.99 -0.61
CA ASP A 4 -2.98 8.23 0.04
C ASP A 4 -1.79 8.96 0.70
N SER A 5 -2.03 10.17 1.21
CA SER A 5 -0.98 11.02 1.77
C SER A 5 -1.16 11.34 3.25
N ARG A 6 -2.10 10.70 3.95
CA ARG A 6 -2.38 11.02 5.35
C ARG A 6 -1.41 10.35 6.33
N ILE A 7 -0.95 11.10 7.31
CA ILE A 7 -0.32 10.58 8.52
C ILE A 7 -1.26 10.76 9.71
N THR A 8 -1.39 9.70 10.51
CA THR A 8 -2.24 9.69 11.71
C THR A 8 -1.37 9.40 12.92
N PHE A 9 -1.57 10.17 13.98
CA PHE A 9 -0.96 9.94 15.26
C PHE A 9 -1.94 9.28 16.20
N ASN A 10 -1.54 8.13 16.73
CA ASN A 10 -2.32 7.39 17.70
C ASN A 10 -1.77 7.70 19.08
N MET A 11 -2.63 8.24 19.94
CA MET A 11 -2.34 8.49 21.34
C MET A 11 -3.21 7.56 22.19
N GLU A 12 -2.56 6.80 23.06
CA GLU A 12 -3.25 6.01 24.08
C GLU A 12 -3.24 6.79 25.38
N ARG A 13 -4.41 7.04 25.96
CA ARG A 13 -4.53 7.58 27.32
C ARG A 13 -4.90 6.45 28.27
N THR A 14 -3.95 6.11 29.13
CA THR A 14 -4.14 5.20 30.26
C THR A 14 -4.50 6.02 31.49
N ASN A 15 -5.57 5.64 32.19
CA ASN A 15 -5.87 6.17 33.53
C ASN A 15 -6.02 4.98 34.48
N GLY A 16 -5.22 4.95 35.53
CA GLY A 16 -5.24 3.86 36.51
C GLY A 16 -4.91 2.46 35.97
N GLY A 17 -4.07 2.35 34.94
CA GLY A 17 -3.65 1.05 34.36
C GLY A 17 -4.63 0.44 33.35
N THR A 18 -5.76 1.11 33.07
CA THR A 18 -6.67 0.74 31.99
C THR A 18 -6.52 1.72 30.83
N THR A 19 -6.33 1.23 29.60
CA THR A 19 -6.36 2.08 28.41
C THR A 19 -7.79 2.58 28.19
N ILE A 20 -8.04 3.87 28.45
CA ILE A 20 -9.39 4.43 28.44
C ILE A 20 -9.73 5.08 27.09
N GLN A 21 -8.74 5.50 26.32
CA GLN A 21 -8.99 6.21 25.06
C GLN A 21 -7.86 6.00 24.05
N HIS A 22 -8.18 5.43 22.89
CA HIS A 22 -7.33 5.55 21.69
C HIS A 22 -7.82 6.77 20.90
N VAL A 23 -7.00 7.81 20.85
CA VAL A 23 -7.25 9.00 20.03
C VAL A 23 -6.35 8.93 18.82
N ALA A 24 -6.96 8.77 17.64
CA ALA A 24 -6.24 8.83 16.37
C ALA A 24 -6.54 10.17 15.69
N VAL A 25 -5.51 11.02 15.58
CA VAL A 25 -5.63 12.36 15.00
C VAL A 25 -4.85 12.41 13.69
N GLY A 26 -5.50 12.80 12.59
CA GLY A 26 -4.81 13.11 11.35
C GLY A 26 -3.92 14.34 11.57
N ILE A 27 -2.60 14.18 11.43
CA ILE A 27 -1.65 15.27 11.67
C ILE A 27 -1.34 16.03 10.38
N SER A 28 -1.24 15.34 9.25
CA SER A 28 -0.89 15.95 7.97
C SER A 28 -1.37 15.10 6.79
N ASP A 29 -1.60 15.75 5.67
CA ASP A 29 -1.95 15.15 4.38
C ASP A 29 -0.79 15.26 3.36
N ALA A 30 0.43 15.50 3.84
CA ALA A 30 1.64 15.64 3.02
C ALA A 30 2.59 14.41 3.11
N ASN A 31 2.18 13.31 3.75
CA ASN A 31 3.04 12.14 3.93
C ASN A 31 3.30 11.44 2.60
N ARG A 32 4.53 10.97 2.38
CA ARG A 32 4.88 10.18 1.18
C ARG A 32 4.77 8.69 1.50
N LYS A 33 3.82 8.02 0.83
CA LYS A 33 3.58 6.57 0.96
C LYS A 33 3.88 5.77 -0.30
N LEU A 34 4.32 6.43 -1.37
CA LEU A 34 4.66 5.82 -2.65
C LEU A 34 5.99 6.41 -3.14
N PHE A 35 6.88 5.53 -3.57
CA PHE A 35 8.26 5.81 -3.92
C PHE A 35 8.61 5.09 -5.22
N ARG A 36 9.67 5.53 -5.88
CA ARG A 36 10.14 4.99 -7.16
C ARG A 36 11.67 4.97 -7.16
N THR A 37 12.27 3.82 -7.48
CA THR A 37 13.73 3.70 -7.71
C THR A 37 14.11 4.29 -9.07
N ALA A 38 15.40 4.58 -9.29
CA ALA A 38 15.93 4.99 -10.60
C ALA A 38 15.69 3.91 -11.68
N ALA A 39 15.69 2.64 -11.28
CA ALA A 39 15.36 1.49 -12.13
C ALA A 39 13.86 1.39 -12.48
N GLY A 40 13.03 2.26 -11.90
CA GLY A 40 11.61 2.33 -12.17
C GLY A 40 10.73 1.35 -11.38
N ILE A 41 11.27 0.74 -10.32
CA ILE A 41 10.52 -0.12 -9.39
C ILE A 41 9.76 0.78 -8.41
N GLY A 42 8.47 0.51 -8.23
CA GLY A 42 7.62 1.21 -7.27
C GLY A 42 7.64 0.54 -5.90
N ILE A 43 7.66 1.34 -4.84
CA ILE A 43 7.58 0.89 -3.46
C ILE A 43 6.48 1.69 -2.77
N SER A 44 5.45 1.04 -2.25
CA SER A 44 4.45 1.67 -1.38
C SER A 44 4.53 1.16 0.04
N VAL A 45 4.22 2.01 1.01
CA VAL A 45 4.33 1.72 2.44
C VAL A 45 2.99 1.95 3.17
N TYR A 46 2.67 1.07 4.11
CA TYR A 46 1.52 1.17 5.00
C TYR A 46 1.80 0.48 6.34
N GLY A 47 0.99 0.80 7.36
CA GLY A 47 1.26 0.41 8.75
C GLY A 47 1.86 1.57 9.54
N ALA A 48 2.81 1.27 10.42
CA ALA A 48 3.46 2.26 11.27
C ALA A 48 4.12 3.38 10.44
N ALA A 49 3.88 4.63 10.82
CA ALA A 49 4.36 5.80 10.07
C ALA A 49 5.78 6.27 10.47
N ALA A 50 6.35 5.70 11.53
CA ALA A 50 7.63 6.11 12.08
C ALA A 50 8.38 4.94 12.73
N VAL A 51 9.71 5.03 12.73
CA VAL A 51 10.63 4.15 13.46
C VAL A 51 11.36 5.02 14.48
N GLY A 52 11.28 4.69 15.78
CA GLY A 52 11.97 5.48 16.82
C GLY A 52 11.59 6.96 16.87
N GLY A 53 10.37 7.32 16.42
CA GLY A 53 9.91 8.71 16.32
C GLY A 53 10.33 9.44 15.04
N ILE A 54 11.12 8.81 14.17
CA ILE A 54 11.55 9.36 12.88
C ILE A 54 10.60 8.84 11.78
N PRO A 55 10.07 9.71 10.89
CA PRO A 55 9.20 9.29 9.80
C PRO A 55 9.85 8.22 8.92
N ILE A 56 9.11 7.16 8.61
CA ILE A 56 9.65 6.02 7.86
C ILE A 56 10.13 6.39 6.45
N ALA A 57 9.58 7.47 5.88
CA ALA A 57 9.94 7.98 4.57
C ALA A 57 11.44 8.32 4.44
N GLY A 58 12.09 8.82 5.51
CA GLY A 58 13.52 9.14 5.47
C GLY A 58 14.39 7.88 5.38
N TYR A 59 14.01 6.81 6.09
CA TYR A 59 14.70 5.52 5.98
C TYR A 59 14.51 4.88 4.60
N ILE A 60 13.33 5.05 4.01
CA ILE A 60 13.07 4.59 2.64
C ILE A 60 13.95 5.38 1.66
N ASP A 61 14.13 6.69 1.82
CA ASP A 61 15.05 7.47 0.97
C ASP A 61 16.49 6.94 1.06
N SER A 62 16.99 6.69 2.27
CA SER A 62 18.31 6.09 2.46
C SER A 62 18.44 4.71 1.81
N PHE A 63 17.38 3.89 1.88
CA PHE A 63 17.33 2.62 1.16
C PHE A 63 17.35 2.81 -0.36
N LEU A 64 16.60 3.77 -0.90
CA LEU A 64 16.58 4.07 -2.34
C LEU A 64 17.96 4.51 -2.84
N GLU A 65 18.67 5.36 -2.08
CA GLU A 65 20.05 5.76 -2.40
C GLU A 65 20.99 4.56 -2.50
N GLN A 66 20.86 3.58 -1.59
CA GLN A 66 21.64 2.34 -1.65
C GLN A 66 21.32 1.53 -2.91
N ILE A 67 20.02 1.30 -3.18
CA ILE A 67 19.57 0.55 -4.37
C ILE A 67 20.00 1.22 -5.67
N ASP A 68 19.84 2.53 -5.77
CA ASP A 68 20.13 3.29 -7.00
C ASP A 68 21.62 3.48 -7.24
N SER A 69 22.46 3.27 -6.23
CA SER A 69 23.92 3.24 -6.36
C SER A 69 24.48 1.92 -6.91
N GLU A 70 23.65 0.86 -7.00
CA GLU A 70 24.09 -0.44 -7.49
C GLU A 70 24.48 -0.38 -8.98
N LYS A 71 25.64 -0.94 -9.33
CA LYS A 71 26.13 -0.97 -10.73
C LYS A 71 25.14 -1.60 -11.70
N LYS A 72 24.37 -2.58 -11.23
CA LYS A 72 23.33 -3.24 -11.99
C LYS A 72 22.01 -3.07 -11.23
N PRO A 73 20.97 -2.49 -11.86
CA PRO A 73 19.66 -2.39 -11.26
C PRO A 73 19.14 -3.75 -10.78
N PRO A 74 18.76 -3.90 -9.50
CA PRO A 74 18.19 -5.14 -8.99
C PRO A 74 16.78 -5.38 -9.57
N ALA A 75 16.40 -6.66 -9.64
CA ALA A 75 15.04 -7.06 -9.99
C ALA A 75 14.03 -6.72 -8.86
N PRO A 76 12.71 -6.65 -9.14
CA PRO A 76 11.72 -6.35 -8.12
C PRO A 76 11.76 -7.30 -6.91
N HIS A 77 11.93 -8.61 -7.13
CA HIS A 77 12.11 -9.57 -6.03
C HIS A 77 13.32 -9.24 -5.15
N ALA A 78 14.45 -8.85 -5.76
CA ALA A 78 15.68 -8.54 -5.04
C ALA A 78 15.53 -7.26 -4.23
N VAL A 79 14.84 -6.24 -4.77
CA VAL A 79 14.48 -5.03 -4.02
C VAL A 79 13.60 -5.37 -2.82
N ALA A 80 12.61 -6.26 -2.98
CA ALA A 80 11.74 -6.67 -1.88
C ALA A 80 12.51 -7.38 -0.74
N HIS A 81 13.43 -8.28 -1.08
CA HIS A 81 14.28 -8.94 -0.09
C HIS A 81 15.25 -7.98 0.59
N LYS A 82 15.95 -7.14 -0.17
CA LYS A 82 16.86 -6.12 0.37
C LYS A 82 16.15 -5.11 1.25
N LEU A 83 14.92 -4.72 0.89
CA LEU A 83 14.09 -3.82 1.70
C LEU A 83 13.76 -4.45 3.06
N ASN A 84 13.41 -5.74 3.07
CA ASN A 84 13.19 -6.45 4.31
C ASN A 84 14.47 -6.51 5.14
N GLU A 85 15.58 -6.99 4.56
CA GLU A 85 16.89 -7.08 5.21
C GLU A 85 17.32 -5.74 5.83
N TYR A 86 17.19 -4.64 5.09
CA TYR A 86 17.52 -3.28 5.54
C TYR A 86 16.82 -2.92 6.86
N PHE A 87 15.53 -3.20 6.98
CA PHE A 87 14.78 -2.91 8.21
C PHE A 87 14.92 -3.97 9.31
N GLN A 88 15.33 -5.21 8.98
CA GLN A 88 15.62 -6.23 9.99
C GLN A 88 16.88 -5.91 10.80
N GLU A 89 17.78 -5.05 10.30
CA GLU A 89 18.97 -4.59 11.02
C GLU A 89 18.67 -3.57 12.13
N PHE A 90 17.44 -3.07 12.21
CA PHE A 90 17.06 -2.03 13.16
C PHE A 90 16.83 -2.65 14.55
N GLU A 91 17.19 -1.92 15.62
CA GLU A 91 16.98 -2.38 17.00
C GLU A 91 15.51 -2.75 17.29
N SER A 92 14.58 -1.99 16.70
CA SER A 92 13.16 -2.29 16.73
C SER A 92 12.59 -2.32 15.32
N VAL A 93 12.22 -3.51 14.86
CA VAL A 93 11.58 -3.72 13.55
C VAL A 93 10.16 -3.13 13.59
N PRO A 94 9.84 -2.16 12.70
CA PRO A 94 8.55 -1.48 12.75
C PRO A 94 7.41 -2.39 12.25
N GLU A 95 6.20 -2.13 12.73
CA GLU A 95 4.96 -2.75 12.23
C GLU A 95 4.54 -2.13 10.89
N THR A 96 5.42 -2.23 9.92
CA THR A 96 5.28 -1.66 8.58
C THR A 96 5.30 -2.77 7.55
N GLN A 97 4.52 -2.56 6.50
CA GLN A 97 4.45 -3.44 5.36
C GLN A 97 4.59 -2.64 4.07
N PHE A 98 5.01 -3.33 3.01
CA PHE A 98 5.23 -2.73 1.71
C PHE A 98 4.60 -3.53 0.58
N HIS A 99 4.25 -2.84 -0.50
CA HIS A 99 4.22 -3.46 -1.82
C HIS A 99 5.42 -2.98 -2.62
N VAL A 100 6.12 -3.90 -3.27
CA VAL A 100 7.21 -3.62 -4.22
C VAL A 100 6.78 -4.15 -5.57
N ALA A 101 6.62 -3.27 -6.57
CA ALA A 101 6.13 -3.65 -7.88
C ALA A 101 7.06 -3.17 -9.00
N GLY A 102 7.24 -4.01 -10.02
CA GLY A 102 8.09 -3.71 -11.16
C GLY A 102 8.03 -4.80 -12.22
N TYR A 103 8.85 -4.66 -13.25
CA TYR A 103 9.08 -5.73 -14.22
C TYR A 103 10.47 -6.30 -14.04
N HIS A 104 10.58 -7.62 -13.96
CA HIS A 104 11.85 -8.31 -14.04
C HIS A 104 12.30 -8.33 -15.51
N THR A 105 13.27 -7.47 -15.82
CA THR A 105 13.87 -7.37 -17.16
C THR A 105 14.96 -8.42 -17.32
N GLY A 106 14.93 -9.18 -18.42
CA GLY A 106 15.85 -10.30 -18.67
C GLY A 106 15.13 -11.58 -19.09
N THR A 107 13.82 -11.63 -18.91
CA THR A 107 12.91 -12.61 -19.51
C THR A 107 12.27 -12.03 -20.78
N ALA A 108 11.79 -12.90 -21.67
CA ALA A 108 11.01 -12.52 -22.85
C ALA A 108 9.68 -13.30 -22.86
N PRO A 109 8.53 -12.67 -22.56
CA PRO A 109 8.34 -11.25 -22.22
C PRO A 109 8.87 -10.85 -20.82
N PRO A 110 9.08 -9.55 -20.53
CA PRO A 110 9.39 -9.08 -19.17
C PRO A 110 8.32 -9.50 -18.17
N ASP A 111 8.75 -10.08 -17.04
CA ASP A 111 7.86 -10.65 -16.04
C ASP A 111 7.35 -9.58 -15.05
N PRO A 112 6.03 -9.29 -14.99
CA PRO A 112 5.49 -8.38 -14.00
C PRO A 112 5.54 -9.00 -12.61
N GLN A 113 6.02 -8.25 -11.63
CA GLN A 113 6.15 -8.72 -10.26
C GLN A 113 5.57 -7.72 -9.26
N VAL A 114 4.77 -8.22 -8.33
CA VAL A 114 4.22 -7.51 -7.18
C VAL A 114 4.51 -8.33 -5.94
N TRP A 115 5.39 -7.79 -5.11
CA TRP A 115 5.83 -8.40 -3.86
C TRP A 115 5.21 -7.67 -2.68
N HIS A 116 4.85 -8.43 -1.65
CA HIS A 116 4.45 -7.95 -0.35
C HIS A 116 5.58 -8.23 0.62
N VAL A 117 5.96 -7.21 1.38
CA VAL A 117 6.96 -7.32 2.45
C VAL A 117 6.27 -7.01 3.77
N ASP A 118 6.33 -7.94 4.70
CA ASP A 118 5.88 -7.76 6.09
C ASP A 118 7.09 -7.81 7.00
N LEU A 119 7.51 -6.64 7.49
CA LEU A 119 8.71 -6.52 8.30
C LEU A 119 8.55 -7.23 9.64
N LYS A 120 7.39 -7.08 10.29
CA LYS A 120 7.14 -7.64 11.62
C LYS A 120 7.20 -9.17 11.60
N HIS A 121 6.69 -9.77 10.53
CA HIS A 121 6.70 -11.22 10.33
C HIS A 121 7.90 -11.72 9.52
N ASN A 122 8.86 -10.84 9.18
CA ASN A 122 10.03 -11.15 8.36
C ASN A 122 9.66 -11.95 7.10
N SER A 123 8.62 -11.51 6.39
CA SER A 123 8.02 -12.25 5.27
C SER A 123 8.08 -11.46 3.98
N VAL A 124 8.49 -12.12 2.90
CA VAL A 124 8.51 -11.57 1.54
C VAL A 124 7.76 -12.55 0.63
N GLN A 125 6.66 -12.11 0.03
CA GLN A 125 5.76 -12.97 -0.74
C GLN A 125 5.35 -12.32 -2.06
N GLN A 126 5.45 -13.05 -3.16
CA GLN A 126 4.86 -12.61 -4.43
C GLN A 126 3.33 -12.71 -4.34
N LYS A 127 2.63 -11.65 -4.76
CA LYS A 127 1.16 -11.56 -4.69
C LYS A 127 0.48 -11.76 -6.03
N ASN A 128 1.14 -11.42 -7.13
CA ASN A 128 0.59 -11.67 -8.46
C ASN A 128 0.94 -13.10 -8.90
N PRO A 129 -0.05 -13.96 -9.19
CA PRO A 129 0.19 -15.25 -9.83
C PRO A 129 0.65 -15.05 -11.28
N GLU A 130 1.32 -16.06 -11.84
CA GLU A 130 1.56 -16.13 -13.28
C GLU A 130 0.22 -16.05 -14.05
N ASP A 131 0.22 -15.28 -15.14
CA ASP A 131 -0.90 -15.11 -16.08
C ASP A 131 -2.25 -14.66 -15.48
N LYS A 132 -2.24 -14.06 -14.29
CA LYS A 132 -3.47 -13.53 -13.66
C LYS A 132 -3.36 -12.03 -13.38
N GLN A 133 -4.31 -11.28 -13.94
CA GLN A 133 -4.51 -9.87 -13.60
C GLN A 133 -5.41 -9.76 -12.38
N GLY A 134 -5.18 -8.72 -11.57
CA GLY A 134 -5.91 -8.51 -10.33
C GLY A 134 -5.43 -7.26 -9.60
N ALA A 135 -5.85 -7.15 -8.35
CA ALA A 135 -5.47 -6.06 -7.46
C ALA A 135 -5.06 -6.60 -6.10
N THR A 136 -4.16 -5.86 -5.44
CA THR A 136 -3.77 -6.08 -4.05
C THR A 136 -3.73 -4.71 -3.37
N TRP A 137 -4.06 -4.68 -2.08
CA TRP A 137 -4.14 -3.47 -1.27
C TRP A 137 -3.65 -3.77 0.15
N GLY A 138 -3.28 -2.72 0.87
CA GLY A 138 -2.77 -2.78 2.23
C GLY A 138 -3.19 -1.55 3.03
N GLY A 139 -3.01 -1.61 4.36
CA GLY A 139 -3.47 -0.57 5.28
C GLY A 139 -4.97 -0.68 5.56
N GLU A 140 -5.70 0.43 5.43
CA GLU A 140 -7.14 0.47 5.71
C GLU A 140 -7.95 -0.05 4.51
N ALA A 141 -8.13 -1.37 4.50
CA ALA A 141 -8.65 -2.11 3.35
C ALA A 141 -10.12 -2.53 3.48
N ASP A 142 -10.74 -2.34 4.64
CA ASP A 142 -12.05 -2.93 4.94
C ASP A 142 -13.16 -2.40 4.02
N ILE A 143 -13.13 -1.10 3.68
CA ILE A 143 -14.10 -0.48 2.77
C ILE A 143 -14.04 -1.10 1.39
N ILE A 144 -12.86 -1.10 0.76
CA ILE A 144 -12.72 -1.67 -0.59
C ILE A 144 -12.97 -3.18 -0.59
N THR A 145 -12.54 -3.89 0.46
CA THR A 145 -12.81 -5.33 0.60
C THR A 145 -14.31 -5.60 0.66
N ARG A 146 -15.09 -4.78 1.38
CA ARG A 146 -16.55 -4.91 1.44
C ARG A 146 -17.24 -4.63 0.11
N LEU A 147 -16.74 -3.64 -0.66
CA LEU A 147 -17.30 -3.32 -1.98
C LEU A 147 -17.11 -4.46 -2.99
N LEU A 148 -16.06 -5.26 -2.82
CA LEU A 148 -15.68 -6.34 -3.73
C LEU A 148 -16.07 -7.73 -3.23
N ALA A 149 -16.55 -7.84 -1.99
CA ALA A 149 -16.98 -9.11 -1.43
C ALA A 149 -18.39 -9.46 -1.93
N PRO A 150 -18.68 -10.75 -2.18
CA PRO A 150 -20.06 -11.22 -2.29
C PRO A 150 -20.85 -10.83 -1.02
N VAL A 151 -22.09 -10.40 -1.21
CA VAL A 151 -22.98 -10.01 -0.11
C VAL A 151 -24.22 -10.88 -0.09
N ALA A 152 -24.75 -11.11 1.10
CA ALA A 152 -25.93 -11.92 1.32
C ALA A 152 -26.83 -11.28 2.37
N THR A 153 -28.12 -11.56 2.29
CA THR A 153 -29.08 -11.30 3.37
C THR A 153 -28.89 -12.35 4.45
N LEU A 154 -29.04 -11.94 5.72
CA LEU A 154 -28.91 -12.83 6.87
C LEU A 154 -30.26 -13.01 7.54
N ALA A 155 -30.64 -14.25 7.86
CA ALA A 155 -31.83 -14.54 8.67
C ALA A 155 -31.57 -14.22 10.16
N SER A 156 -30.34 -14.43 10.58
CA SER A 156 -29.79 -14.09 11.90
C SER A 156 -28.26 -13.96 11.78
N PRO A 157 -27.54 -13.40 12.78
CA PRO A 157 -26.09 -13.25 12.71
C PRO A 157 -25.39 -14.56 12.35
N GLY A 158 -24.67 -14.57 11.22
CA GLY A 158 -23.96 -15.75 10.71
C GLY A 158 -24.81 -16.76 9.92
N VAL A 159 -26.14 -16.58 9.84
CA VAL A 159 -27.04 -17.48 9.09
C VAL A 159 -27.49 -16.79 7.80
N ILE A 160 -26.95 -17.24 6.68
CA ILE A 160 -27.30 -16.72 5.34
C ILE A 160 -28.74 -17.11 4.99
N GLN A 161 -29.55 -16.12 4.61
CA GLN A 161 -30.91 -16.30 4.11
C GLN A 161 -30.92 -16.44 2.59
N SER A 162 -30.28 -15.51 1.89
CA SER A 162 -30.14 -15.55 0.43
C SER A 162 -28.94 -14.71 -0.03
N GLU A 163 -28.22 -15.22 -1.02
CA GLU A 163 -27.14 -14.49 -1.69
C GLU A 163 -27.72 -13.40 -2.60
N LEU A 164 -27.08 -12.23 -2.60
CA LEU A 164 -27.43 -11.16 -3.54
C LEU A 164 -26.57 -11.27 -4.81
N PRO A 165 -27.05 -10.72 -5.94
CA PRO A 165 -26.26 -10.69 -7.16
C PRO A 165 -24.87 -10.09 -6.94
N TYR A 166 -23.84 -10.84 -7.33
CA TYR A 166 -22.46 -10.43 -7.25
C TYR A 166 -21.86 -10.34 -8.65
N GLN A 167 -21.32 -9.17 -8.98
CA GLN A 167 -20.63 -8.92 -10.24
C GLN A 167 -19.13 -8.84 -9.97
N ARG A 168 -18.37 -9.79 -10.50
CA ARG A 168 -16.91 -9.77 -10.41
C ARG A 168 -16.36 -8.65 -11.28
N ILE A 169 -15.31 -7.99 -10.79
CA ILE A 169 -14.51 -7.09 -11.63
C ILE A 169 -13.70 -7.95 -12.60
N PRO A 170 -13.83 -7.74 -13.92
CA PRO A 170 -13.09 -8.50 -14.90
C PRO A 170 -11.71 -7.85 -15.11
N PHE A 171 -10.83 -8.03 -14.13
CA PHE A 171 -9.49 -7.43 -14.12
C PHE A 171 -8.69 -7.79 -15.38
N GLU A 172 -8.94 -8.95 -15.99
CA GLU A 172 -8.32 -9.44 -17.21
C GLU A 172 -8.54 -8.56 -18.46
N PHE A 173 -9.54 -7.68 -18.42
CA PHE A 173 -9.84 -6.74 -19.50
C PHE A 173 -9.42 -5.30 -19.17
N PHE A 174 -8.75 -5.06 -18.04
CA PHE A 174 -8.31 -3.72 -17.69
C PHE A 174 -7.23 -3.24 -18.66
N THR A 175 -7.47 -2.10 -19.29
CA THR A 175 -6.40 -1.29 -19.87
C THR A 175 -5.55 -0.65 -18.76
N LEU A 176 -4.41 -0.06 -19.13
CA LEU A 176 -3.63 0.72 -18.18
C LEU A 176 -4.44 1.88 -17.57
N GLN A 177 -5.34 2.49 -18.34
CA GLN A 177 -6.21 3.55 -17.84
C GLN A 177 -7.25 3.00 -16.85
N ASP A 178 -7.87 1.86 -17.14
CA ASP A 178 -8.82 1.22 -16.21
C ASP A 178 -8.14 0.86 -14.88
N ALA A 179 -6.90 0.37 -14.92
CA ALA A 179 -6.11 0.09 -13.73
C ALA A 179 -5.78 1.37 -12.92
N ILE A 180 -5.50 2.48 -13.60
CA ILE A 180 -5.31 3.78 -12.95
C ILE A 180 -6.62 4.21 -12.28
N ASP A 181 -7.73 4.24 -13.02
CA ASP A 181 -9.02 4.70 -12.54
C ASP A 181 -9.53 3.85 -11.37
N PHE A 182 -9.36 2.53 -11.46
CA PHE A 182 -9.70 1.60 -10.38
C PHE A 182 -8.83 1.83 -9.14
N SER A 183 -7.52 2.04 -9.29
CA SER A 183 -6.64 2.31 -8.16
C SER A 183 -7.03 3.60 -7.43
N ILE A 184 -7.46 4.61 -8.18
CA ILE A 184 -7.98 5.85 -7.61
C ILE A 184 -9.32 5.61 -6.92
N PHE A 185 -10.24 4.89 -7.57
CA PHE A 185 -11.53 4.52 -6.99
C PHE A 185 -11.35 3.80 -5.66
N ALA A 186 -10.42 2.84 -5.57
CA ALA A 186 -10.15 2.08 -4.35
C ALA A 186 -9.73 2.97 -3.18
N VAL A 187 -8.74 3.85 -3.39
CA VAL A 187 -8.26 4.76 -2.35
C VAL A 187 -9.32 5.81 -2.00
N ARG A 188 -9.95 6.41 -3.00
CA ARG A 188 -10.94 7.48 -2.81
C ARG A 188 -12.20 6.99 -2.12
N SER A 189 -12.66 5.77 -2.43
CA SER A 189 -13.81 5.16 -1.74
C SER A 189 -13.55 5.02 -0.25
N THR A 190 -12.34 4.62 0.15
CA THR A 190 -11.96 4.58 1.56
C THR A 190 -11.97 5.99 2.17
N ILE A 191 -11.34 6.99 1.54
CA ILE A 191 -11.31 8.39 2.04
C ILE A 191 -12.74 8.91 2.28
N GLU A 192 -13.63 8.75 1.30
CA GLU A 192 -14.99 9.28 1.37
C GLU A 192 -15.85 8.49 2.37
N ALA A 193 -15.73 7.16 2.41
CA ALA A 193 -16.50 6.34 3.34
C ALA A 193 -16.11 6.61 4.79
N ILE A 194 -14.80 6.61 5.11
CA ILE A 194 -14.36 6.77 6.49
C ILE A 194 -14.76 8.13 7.05
N ARG A 195 -14.91 9.19 6.23
CA ARG A 195 -15.36 10.52 6.65
C ARG A 195 -16.67 10.47 7.45
N PHE A 196 -17.61 9.62 7.08
CA PHE A 196 -18.92 9.50 7.71
C PHE A 196 -18.98 8.47 8.84
N MET A 197 -17.90 7.73 9.09
CA MET A 197 -17.85 6.68 10.10
C MET A 197 -17.22 7.16 11.41
N PRO A 198 -17.70 6.73 12.59
CA PRO A 198 -17.12 7.08 13.89
C PRO A 198 -15.84 6.28 14.16
N ARG A 199 -14.82 6.49 13.33
CA ARG A 199 -13.52 5.80 13.36
C ARG A 199 -12.37 6.74 13.05
N PRO A 200 -11.11 6.37 13.38
CA PRO A 200 -9.90 7.06 12.95
C PRO A 200 -9.92 7.39 11.45
N LYS A 201 -9.60 8.63 11.09
CA LYS A 201 -9.51 9.05 9.68
C LYS A 201 -8.10 8.80 9.16
N THR A 202 -7.72 7.53 9.01
CA THR A 202 -6.34 7.08 8.73
C THR A 202 -5.89 7.22 7.28
N VAL A 203 -6.84 7.42 6.36
CA VAL A 203 -6.61 7.58 4.92
C VAL A 203 -7.09 8.97 4.49
N GLY A 204 -6.31 9.66 3.67
CA GLY A 204 -6.70 10.99 3.21
C GLY A 204 -5.62 11.72 2.41
N GLY A 205 -5.90 12.99 2.12
CA GLY A 205 -5.00 13.83 1.33
C GLY A 205 -4.98 13.48 -0.17
N PRO A 206 -4.05 14.08 -0.91
CA PRO A 206 -3.81 13.76 -2.32
C PRO A 206 -3.45 12.28 -2.50
N ILE A 207 -3.85 11.72 -3.64
CA ILE A 207 -3.51 10.34 -4.03
C ILE A 207 -2.31 10.40 -4.98
N ASP A 208 -1.20 9.77 -4.62
CA ASP A 208 -0.09 9.59 -5.55
C ASP A 208 -0.34 8.33 -6.41
N ILE A 209 0.02 8.39 -7.69
CA ILE A 209 -0.19 7.33 -8.68
C ILE A 209 1.07 7.16 -9.50
N LEU A 210 1.65 5.97 -9.41
CA LEU A 210 2.79 5.54 -10.22
C LEU A 210 2.31 4.47 -11.22
N ALA A 211 2.41 4.77 -12.51
CA ALA A 211 2.24 3.78 -13.58
C ALA A 211 3.58 3.12 -13.88
N ILE A 212 3.58 1.80 -13.97
CA ILE A 212 4.77 0.99 -14.25
C ILE A 212 4.45 0.12 -15.46
N THR A 213 5.29 0.16 -16.47
CA THR A 213 5.20 -0.62 -17.70
C THR A 213 6.52 -1.37 -17.93
N PRO A 214 6.59 -2.32 -18.87
CA PRO A 214 7.85 -2.96 -19.21
C PRO A 214 8.92 -2.00 -19.75
N LYS A 215 8.51 -0.82 -20.24
CA LYS A 215 9.41 0.16 -20.87
C LYS A 215 9.90 1.22 -19.89
N ASP A 216 9.02 1.68 -19.02
CA ASP A 216 9.27 2.80 -18.11
C ASP A 216 8.33 2.76 -16.90
N SER A 217 8.59 3.65 -15.95
CA SER A 217 7.60 4.05 -14.97
C SER A 217 7.52 5.56 -14.87
N ARG A 218 6.31 6.05 -14.58
CA ARG A 218 6.03 7.49 -14.56
C ARG A 218 4.94 7.83 -13.56
N TRP A 219 5.09 8.99 -12.94
CA TRP A 219 4.07 9.58 -12.10
C TRP A 219 2.91 10.03 -12.99
N ILE A 220 1.72 9.50 -12.74
CA ILE A 220 0.47 9.96 -13.35
C ILE A 220 -0.12 11.09 -12.52
N GLN A 221 -0.01 10.96 -11.20
CA GLN A 221 -0.35 11.97 -10.22
C GLN A 221 0.69 11.88 -9.10
N HIS A 222 1.27 13.00 -8.72
CA HIS A 222 2.22 13.07 -7.62
C HIS A 222 2.09 14.43 -6.96
N LYS A 223 1.89 14.46 -5.65
CA LYS A 223 1.77 15.72 -4.91
C LYS A 223 3.04 16.55 -5.05
N GLU A 224 2.86 17.85 -5.19
CA GLU A 224 3.96 18.82 -5.22
C GLU A 224 4.18 19.43 -3.84
N LEU A 225 5.43 19.77 -3.53
CA LEU A 225 5.76 20.54 -2.34
C LEU A 225 5.61 22.02 -2.66
N HIS A 226 4.95 22.75 -1.78
CA HIS A 226 4.69 24.19 -1.92
C HIS A 226 5.27 24.93 -0.71
N ALA A 227 5.68 26.19 -0.92
CA ALA A 227 6.22 27.09 0.11
C ALA A 227 5.28 28.27 0.35
#